data_AF-A0A0F7SSH7-F1
#
_entry.id   AF-A0A0F7SSH7-F1
#
_cell.length_a   1.000
_cell.length_b   1.000
_cell.length_c   1.000
_cell.angle_alpha   90.00
_cell.angle_beta   90.00
_cell.angle_gamma   90.00
#
_symmetry.space_group_name_H-M   'P 1'
#
loop_
_entity.id
_entity.type
_entity.pdbx_description
1 polymer ?
#
loop_
_entity_poly.entity_id
_entity_poly.type
_entity_poly.pdbx_seq_one_letter_code
_entity_poly.pdbx_strand_id
1 'polypeptide(L)'
;MDSAPNLSTSPGSSPMPCEHGQEVCTACGFDAREENDAFFGFSPVAERGALTLVDFTRSTKDNSIHCKKHGTVDCKQCFNWKKSIAKLQKDASKAQKKKPKNTSNFE
;
A
#
# COMPACT_ATOMS: atom_id res chain seq x y z
N MET A 1 -8.98 23.84 17.21
CA MET A 1 -9.08 22.95 16.03
C MET A 1 -8.08 23.47 15.03
N ASP A 2 -7.04 22.77 14.63
CA ASP A 2 -6.88 21.34 14.42
C ASP A 2 -5.39 21.01 14.63
N SER A 3 -5.07 20.28 15.70
CA SER A 3 -3.70 19.84 15.94
C SER A 3 -3.49 18.55 15.16
N ALA A 4 -3.05 18.65 13.91
CA ALA A 4 -2.54 17.49 13.19
C ALA A 4 -1.35 16.92 13.99
N PRO A 5 -1.43 15.67 14.51
CA PRO A 5 -0.28 15.10 15.17
C PRO A 5 0.82 14.92 14.13
N ASN A 6 1.97 15.55 14.40
CA ASN A 6 3.23 15.30 13.71
C ASN A 6 3.44 13.78 13.69
N LEU A 7 3.17 13.16 12.54
CA LEU A 7 3.58 11.80 12.27
C LEU A 7 5.11 11.88 12.16
N SER A 8 5.79 11.64 13.27
CA SER A 8 7.24 11.57 13.34
C SER A 8 7.71 10.44 12.44
N THR A 9 7.92 10.77 11.16
CA THR A 9 8.56 9.94 10.16
C THR A 9 10.02 9.78 10.57
N SER A 10 10.26 8.86 11.51
CA SER A 10 11.52 8.14 11.50
C SER A 10 11.66 7.56 10.09
N PRO A 11 12.84 7.60 9.44
CA PRO A 11 13.07 6.93 8.16
C PRO A 11 12.99 5.41 8.41
N GLY A 12 11.76 4.93 8.53
CA GLY A 12 11.42 3.56 8.85
C GLY A 12 11.56 2.73 7.60
N SER A 13 12.25 1.61 7.69
CA SER A 13 12.39 0.60 6.65
C SER A 13 11.06 -0.10 6.26
N SER A 14 9.92 0.52 6.54
CA SER A 14 8.58 -0.06 6.49
C SER A 14 7.60 0.88 5.78
N PRO A 15 6.67 0.37 4.96
CA PRO A 15 5.73 1.19 4.20
C PRO A 15 4.71 1.88 5.10
N MET A 16 4.01 2.85 4.51
CA MET A 16 3.12 3.77 5.21
C MET A 16 1.64 3.47 4.90
N PRO A 17 1.00 2.51 5.60
CA PRO A 17 -0.46 2.36 5.55
C PRO A 17 -1.15 3.41 6.44
N CYS A 18 -2.43 3.64 6.20
CA CYS A 18 -3.27 4.39 7.13
C CYS A 18 -3.52 3.61 8.44
N GLU A 19 -4.24 4.23 9.38
CA GLU A 19 -4.57 3.64 10.68
C GLU A 19 -5.42 2.37 10.57
N HIS A 20 -6.19 2.22 9.49
CA HIS A 20 -6.97 1.01 9.18
C HIS A 20 -6.13 -0.10 8.53
N GLY A 21 -4.82 0.11 8.37
CA GLY A 21 -3.92 -0.85 7.72
C GLY A 21 -4.14 -0.96 6.21
N GLN A 22 -4.75 0.05 5.60
CA GLN A 22 -4.98 0.11 4.17
C GLN A 22 -4.01 1.09 3.52
N GLU A 23 -3.47 0.70 2.36
CA GLU A 23 -2.65 1.59 1.53
C GLU A 23 -3.50 2.63 0.80
N VAL A 24 -4.73 2.26 0.44
CA VAL A 24 -5.78 3.16 -0.03
C VAL A 24 -6.97 3.02 0.88
N CYS A 25 -7.32 4.09 1.58
CA CYS A 25 -8.43 4.11 2.53
C CYS A 25 -9.41 5.21 2.18
N THR A 26 -10.59 4.83 1.72
CA THR A 26 -11.67 5.77 1.39
C THR A 26 -12.20 6.49 2.62
N ALA A 27 -12.21 5.83 3.78
CA ALA A 27 -12.63 6.44 5.04
C ALA A 27 -11.70 7.58 5.49
N CYS A 28 -10.40 7.46 5.21
CA CYS A 28 -9.41 8.49 5.53
C CYS A 28 -9.14 9.46 4.38
N GLY A 29 -9.60 9.16 3.15
CA GLY A 29 -9.14 9.87 1.95
C GLY A 29 -7.63 9.71 1.68
N PHE A 30 -7.03 8.61 2.14
CA PHE A 30 -5.59 8.38 2.10
C PHE A 30 -5.23 7.44 0.94
N ASP A 31 -4.26 7.83 0.11
CA ASP A 31 -3.69 7.00 -0.95
C ASP A 31 -2.16 7.12 -0.92
N ALA A 32 -1.49 6.09 -0.39
CA ALA A 32 -0.04 6.01 -0.31
C ALA A 32 0.57 5.10 -1.39
N ARG A 33 -0.16 4.80 -2.47
CA ARG A 33 0.36 3.87 -3.49
C ARG A 33 1.64 4.39 -4.15
N GLU A 34 1.68 5.68 -4.44
CA GLU A 34 2.84 6.32 -5.08
C GLU A 34 4.04 6.37 -4.13
N GLU A 35 3.82 6.79 -2.88
CA GLU A 35 4.85 6.83 -1.82
C GLU A 35 5.45 5.44 -1.56
N ASN A 36 4.62 4.41 -1.40
CA ASN A 36 5.09 3.05 -1.15
C ASN A 36 5.80 2.44 -2.38
N ASP A 37 5.36 2.75 -3.59
CA ASP A 37 6.06 2.30 -4.81
C ASP A 37 7.45 2.92 -4.88
N ALA A 38 7.54 4.24 -4.71
CA ALA A 38 8.80 4.97 -4.69
C ALA A 38 9.73 4.46 -3.58
N PHE A 39 9.19 4.22 -2.39
CA PHE A 39 9.93 3.68 -1.24
C PHE A 39 10.60 2.33 -1.55
N PHE A 40 9.93 1.45 -2.29
CA PHE A 40 10.50 0.15 -2.67
C PHE A 40 11.24 0.16 -4.02
N GLY A 41 11.35 1.32 -4.67
CA GLY A 41 12.01 1.49 -5.97
C GLY A 41 11.19 0.95 -7.14
N PHE A 42 9.87 0.87 -7.01
CA PHE A 42 8.99 0.54 -8.11
C PHE A 42 8.49 1.79 -8.83
N SER A 43 8.27 1.68 -10.14
CA SER A 43 7.65 2.76 -10.91
C SER A 43 6.15 2.85 -10.56
N PRO A 44 5.59 4.05 -10.33
CA PRO A 44 4.18 4.19 -10.02
C PRO A 44 3.31 3.67 -11.17
N VAL A 45 2.39 2.76 -10.84
CA VAL A 45 1.41 2.22 -11.80
C VAL A 45 0.01 2.62 -11.33
N ALA A 46 -0.61 3.57 -12.04
CA ALA A 46 -1.93 4.13 -11.67
C ALA A 46 -3.02 3.06 -11.46
N GLU A 47 -2.99 1.97 -12.24
CA GLU A 47 -3.97 0.90 -12.20
C GLU A 47 -3.59 -0.27 -11.26
N ARG A 48 -2.54 -0.13 -10.45
CA ARG A 48 -2.25 -1.16 -9.45
C ARG A 48 -3.30 -1.17 -8.36
N GLY A 49 -3.69 -2.38 -7.95
CA GLY A 49 -4.57 -2.58 -6.80
C GLY A 49 -3.95 -2.02 -5.52
N ALA A 50 -4.81 -1.70 -4.56
CA ALA A 50 -4.41 -1.27 -3.23
C ALA A 50 -4.01 -2.47 -2.37
N LEU A 51 -2.95 -2.33 -1.57
CA LEU A 51 -2.68 -3.29 -0.51
C LEU A 51 -3.53 -3.05 0.73
N THR A 52 -3.87 -4.13 1.40
CA THR A 52 -4.46 -4.12 2.73
C THR A 52 -3.67 -5.08 3.62
N LEU A 53 -3.33 -4.63 4.81
CA LEU A 53 -2.70 -5.46 5.82
C LEU A 53 -3.69 -6.50 6.33
N VAL A 54 -3.31 -7.76 6.24
CA VAL A 54 -4.02 -8.85 6.88
C VAL A 54 -3.45 -9.07 8.28
N ASP A 55 -4.34 -9.19 9.27
CA ASP A 55 -4.01 -9.54 10.66
C ASP A 55 -2.89 -8.67 11.27
N PHE A 56 -3.17 -7.39 11.46
CA PHE A 56 -2.31 -6.48 12.20
C PHE A 56 -2.94 -6.06 13.52
N THR A 57 -2.11 -5.63 14.46
CA THR A 57 -2.49 -4.93 15.68
C THR A 57 -1.76 -3.61 15.73
N ARG A 58 -2.39 -2.58 16.29
CA ARG A 58 -1.76 -1.27 16.46
C ARG A 58 -1.38 -1.09 17.92
N SER A 59 -0.15 -0.64 18.16
CA SER A 59 0.27 -0.25 19.50
C SER A 59 -0.44 1.04 19.88
N THR A 60 -1.20 1.04 20.96
CA THR A 60 -1.83 2.26 21.51
C THR A 60 -0.80 3.28 21.98
N LYS A 61 0.44 2.85 22.26
CA LYS A 61 1.47 3.69 22.88
C LYS A 61 2.25 4.52 21.87
N ASP A 62 2.55 3.93 20.72
CA ASP A 62 3.45 4.49 19.70
C ASP A 62 2.82 4.47 18.30
N ASN A 63 1.57 4.02 18.18
CA ASN A 63 0.81 3.93 16.94
C ASN A 63 1.45 3.07 15.85
N SER A 64 2.49 2.30 16.17
CA SER A 64 3.11 1.40 15.20
C SER A 64 2.26 0.16 14.95
N ILE A 65 2.34 -0.32 13.70
CA ILE A 65 1.64 -1.51 13.25
C ILE A 65 2.52 -2.73 13.52
N HIS A 66 1.98 -3.67 14.28
CA HIS A 66 2.60 -4.95 14.57
C HIS A 66 1.82 -6.07 13.89
N CYS A 67 2.53 -7.11 13.46
CA CYS A 67 1.89 -8.33 13.01
C CYS A 67 1.11 -8.95 14.16
N LYS A 68 -0.18 -9.24 13.98
CA LYS A 68 -1.02 -9.85 15.02
C LYS A 68 -0.54 -11.25 15.42
N LYS A 69 0.08 -11.98 14.48
CA LYS A 69 0.58 -13.34 14.71
C LYS A 69 1.95 -13.39 15.38
N HIS A 70 2.84 -12.46 15.02
CA HIS A 70 4.25 -12.52 15.44
C HIS A 70 4.68 -11.35 16.34
N GLY A 71 3.84 -10.32 16.49
CA GLY A 71 4.11 -9.17 17.36
C GLY A 71 5.24 -8.26 16.90
N THR A 72 5.68 -8.35 15.63
CA THR A 72 6.80 -7.55 15.09
C THR A 72 6.32 -6.53 14.06
N VAL A 73 6.98 -5.37 14.01
CA VAL A 73 6.67 -4.27 13.08
C VAL A 73 7.13 -4.54 11.65
N ASP A 74 8.16 -5.36 11.47
CA ASP A 74 8.78 -5.69 10.18
C ASP A 74 8.59 -7.18 9.80
N CYS A 75 7.44 -7.77 10.16
CA CYS A 75 7.22 -9.20 9.97
C CYS A 75 7.33 -9.62 8.49
N LYS A 76 8.49 -10.12 8.06
CA LYS A 76 8.73 -10.54 6.66
C LYS A 76 7.83 -11.68 6.19
N GLN A 77 7.25 -12.42 7.13
CA GLN A 77 6.33 -13.53 6.85
C GLN A 77 4.92 -13.04 6.53
N CYS A 78 4.45 -11.97 7.18
CA CYS A 78 3.08 -11.45 7.03
C CYS A 78 3.03 -10.14 6.23
N PHE A 79 3.97 -9.24 6.50
CA PHE A 79 4.10 -7.91 5.91
C PHE A 79 5.09 -7.91 4.74
N ASN A 80 4.93 -8.84 3.80
CA ASN A 80 5.83 -8.96 2.66
C ASN A 80 5.50 -7.94 1.56
N TRP A 81 5.44 -6.66 1.93
CA TRP A 81 4.96 -5.54 1.13
C TRP A 81 5.61 -5.45 -0.23
N LYS A 82 6.95 -5.50 -0.29
CA LYS A 82 7.69 -5.48 -1.55
C LYS A 82 7.23 -6.58 -2.53
N LYS A 83 7.00 -7.81 -2.03
CA LYS A 83 6.50 -8.90 -2.88
C LYS A 83 5.05 -8.69 -3.31
N SER A 84 4.20 -8.20 -2.40
CA SER A 84 2.80 -7.91 -2.70
C SER A 84 2.65 -6.80 -3.74
N ILE A 85 3.41 -5.70 -3.60
CA ILE A 85 3.46 -4.60 -4.57
C ILE A 85 3.97 -5.12 -5.92
N ALA A 86 5.09 -5.86 -5.94
CA ALA A 86 5.60 -6.44 -7.19
C ALA A 86 4.58 -7.36 -7.90
N LYS A 87 3.77 -8.10 -7.14
CA LYS A 87 2.70 -8.95 -7.70
C LYS A 87 1.59 -8.08 -8.29
N LEU A 88 1.14 -7.05 -7.57
CA LEU A 88 0.10 -6.11 -8.02
C LEU A 88 0.53 -5.33 -9.26
N GLN A 89 1.79 -4.90 -9.33
CA GLN A 89 2.33 -4.25 -10.52
C GLN A 89 2.34 -5.19 -11.72
N LYS A 90 2.77 -6.44 -11.54
CA LYS A 90 2.71 -7.44 -12.62
C LYS A 90 1.28 -7.71 -13.08
N ASP A 91 0.32 -7.72 -12.16
CA ASP A 91 -1.09 -7.92 -12.48
C ASP A 91 -1.65 -6.72 -13.25
N ALA A 92 -1.34 -5.50 -12.82
CA ALA A 92 -1.71 -4.25 -13.49
C ALA A 92 -1.07 -4.15 -14.89
N SER A 93 0.21 -4.48 -15.05
CA SER A 93 0.87 -4.53 -16.36
C SER A 93 0.23 -5.54 -17.31
N LYS A 94 -0.32 -6.65 -16.80
CA LYS A 94 -1.05 -7.64 -17.60
C LYS A 94 -2.45 -7.14 -17.96
N ALA A 95 -3.14 -6.47 -17.04
CA ALA A 95 -4.45 -5.87 -17.29
C ALA A 95 -4.36 -4.75 -18.34
N GLN A 96 -3.31 -3.93 -18.31
CA GLN A 96 -3.05 -2.90 -19.33
C GLN A 96 -2.87 -3.50 -20.73
N LYS A 97 -2.20 -4.65 -20.86
CA LYS A 97 -2.03 -5.35 -22.14
C LYS A 97 -3.32 -5.99 -22.67
N LYS A 98 -4.35 -6.13 -21.83
CA LYS A 98 -5.64 -6.74 -22.18
C LYS A 98 -6.74 -5.73 -22.49
N LYS A 99 -6.53 -4.42 -22.34
CA LYS A 99 -7.49 -3.42 -22.83
C LYS A 99 -7.49 -3.50 -24.36
N PRO A 100 -8.55 -4.04 -25.00
CA PRO A 100 -8.63 -4.04 -26.44
C PRO A 100 -8.63 -2.57 -26.89
N LYS A 101 -7.71 -2.22 -27.80
CA LYS A 101 -7.88 -1.00 -28.60
C LYS A 101 -9.25 -1.15 -29.26
N ASN A 102 -10.19 -0.31 -28.85
CA ASN A 102 -11.50 -0.19 -29.49
C ASN A 102 -11.24 0.34 -30.90
N THR A 103 -10.92 -0.53 -31.86
CA THR A 103 -10.98 -0.23 -33.27
C THR A 103 -12.45 -0.23 -33.63
N SER A 104 -13.03 0.96 -33.62
CA SER A 104 -14.33 1.27 -34.20
C SER A 104 -14.36 0.76 -35.65
N ASN A 105 -15.12 -0.30 -35.91
CA ASN A 105 -15.59 -0.59 -37.25
C ASN A 105 -16.74 0.39 -37.50
N PHE A 106 -16.43 1.47 -38.21
CA PHE A 106 -17.44 2.34 -38.80
C PHE A 106 -17.79 1.71 -40.15
N GLU A 107 -18.95 1.06 -40.23
CA GLU A 107 -19.60 0.63 -41.47
C GLU A 107 -20.64 1.66 -41.90
#